data_AF-A0A1X2GTI3-F1
#
_entry.id   AF-A0A1X2GTI3-F1
#
_cell.length_a   1.000
_cell.length_b   1.000
_cell.length_c   1.000
_cell.angle_alpha   90.00
_cell.angle_beta   90.00
_cell.angle_gamma   90.00
#
_symmetry.space_group_name_H-M   'P 1'
#
loop_
_entity.id
_entity.type
_entity.pdbx_description
1 polymer ?
#
loop_
_entity_poly.entity_id
_entity_poly.type
_entity_poly.pdbx_seq_one_letter_code
_entity_poly.pdbx_strand_id
1 'polypeptide(L)'
;MNGTQPSIPVNRPKKPANVRPTRASLARQNMVQAQQKRRSTEAIPSPTTSITTSSTKSSLVRPVSTKSSMPRQRLPSRPPTTAPRKPAQPIQKPIQKQPLQKSNPPPQQEKKRKSMTTIESLKKRPAWDMRGKVSDLEKVLAKSHDKLNGLYKFRDDLQVMKEDKESERKEAIQRAVTLKSELQALDKEHEQEIENMNAQQRIHHQELEDKQLIHKRRIATIEIEYEDCKRKWKEADKRTNQVMQEHQQLETKIDQLRKEMDTMDEDMDAMGLKLQRYGGELTDRERDIARQQAIFDTEQPVTEGAVAKLKEMHQHRHRLQKKIDDLRG
;
A
#
# COMPACT_ATOMS: atom_id res chain seq x y z
N MET A 1 -23.85 49.75 -8.04
CA MET A 1 -23.72 49.11 -9.36
C MET A 1 -23.37 47.65 -9.12
N ASN A 2 -24.38 46.78 -9.17
CA ASN A 2 -24.24 45.36 -8.88
C ASN A 2 -23.83 44.62 -10.16
N GLY A 3 -22.57 44.20 -10.22
CA GLY A 3 -22.02 43.42 -11.33
C GLY A 3 -22.36 41.94 -11.17
N THR A 4 -23.33 41.48 -11.95
CA THR A 4 -23.64 40.05 -12.13
C THR A 4 -22.55 39.41 -12.98
N GLN A 5 -21.78 38.47 -12.41
CA GLN A 5 -20.85 37.65 -13.18
C GLN A 5 -21.56 36.45 -13.83
N PRO A 6 -21.19 36.06 -15.06
CA PRO A 6 -21.75 34.89 -15.73
C PRO A 6 -21.07 33.59 -15.28
N SER A 7 -21.90 32.60 -14.94
CA SER A 7 -21.49 31.24 -14.58
C SER A 7 -20.91 30.47 -15.77
N ILE A 8 -19.70 29.93 -15.60
CA ILE A 8 -19.03 29.03 -16.55
C ILE A 8 -19.59 27.59 -16.37
N PRO A 9 -19.97 26.87 -17.43
CA PRO A 9 -20.44 25.49 -17.31
C PRO A 9 -19.28 24.53 -17.01
N VAL A 10 -19.41 23.81 -15.90
CA VAL A 10 -18.50 22.73 -15.50
C VAL A 10 -18.69 21.53 -16.41
N ASN A 11 -17.72 21.29 -17.29
CA ASN A 11 -17.68 20.15 -18.18
C ASN A 11 -17.26 18.89 -17.39
N ARG A 12 -18.22 18.02 -17.07
CA ARG A 12 -17.99 16.80 -16.29
C ARG A 12 -17.46 15.69 -17.21
N PRO A 13 -16.26 15.13 -16.97
CA PRO A 13 -15.75 14.04 -17.81
C PRO A 13 -16.60 12.78 -17.61
N LYS A 14 -17.01 12.16 -18.73
CA LYS A 14 -17.67 10.86 -18.76
C LYS A 14 -16.69 9.79 -18.22
N LYS A 15 -17.16 8.98 -17.28
CA LYS A 15 -16.42 7.80 -16.76
C LYS A 15 -16.05 6.87 -17.93
N PRO A 16 -14.80 6.38 -18.03
CA PRO A 16 -14.44 5.38 -19.01
C PRO A 16 -15.14 4.05 -18.67
N ALA A 17 -15.68 3.41 -19.70
CA ALA A 17 -16.24 2.07 -19.62
C ALA A 17 -15.17 1.08 -19.15
N ASN A 18 -15.54 0.21 -18.22
CA ASN A 18 -14.68 -0.81 -17.64
C ASN A 18 -14.41 -1.92 -18.68
N VAL A 19 -13.40 -1.72 -19.52
CA VAL A 19 -12.96 -2.72 -20.50
C VAL A 19 -12.02 -3.69 -19.78
N ARG A 20 -12.51 -4.93 -19.56
CA ARG A 20 -11.69 -6.03 -19.06
C ARG A 20 -10.56 -6.30 -20.06
N PRO A 21 -9.27 -6.26 -19.65
CA PRO A 21 -8.17 -6.56 -20.55
C PRO A 21 -8.23 -8.04 -20.96
N THR A 22 -8.24 -8.29 -22.26
CA THR A 22 -8.14 -9.64 -22.83
C THR A 22 -6.77 -10.24 -22.54
N ARG A 23 -6.69 -11.57 -22.45
CA ARG A 23 -5.48 -12.34 -22.10
C ARG A 23 -4.24 -11.99 -22.97
N ALA A 24 -4.45 -11.47 -24.17
CA ALA A 24 -3.41 -10.98 -25.07
C ALA A 24 -2.78 -9.62 -24.63
N SER A 25 -3.53 -8.78 -23.91
CA SER A 25 -3.06 -7.50 -23.38
C SER A 25 -2.10 -7.69 -22.20
N LEU A 26 -2.36 -8.65 -21.30
CA LEU A 26 -1.45 -8.98 -20.20
C LEU A 26 -0.10 -9.55 -20.70
N ALA A 27 -0.11 -10.34 -21.77
CA ALA A 27 1.12 -10.91 -22.33
C ALA A 27 2.04 -9.83 -22.93
N ARG A 28 1.48 -8.81 -23.59
CA ARG A 28 2.26 -7.67 -24.12
C ARG A 28 2.79 -6.76 -23.01
N GLN A 29 2.06 -6.56 -21.92
CA GLN A 29 2.51 -5.72 -20.81
C GLN A 29 3.67 -6.35 -20.04
N ASN A 30 3.67 -7.67 -19.86
CA ASN A 30 4.77 -8.40 -19.23
C ASN A 30 6.04 -8.43 -20.09
N MET A 31 5.91 -8.44 -21.42
CA MET A 31 7.07 -8.39 -22.32
C MET A 31 7.78 -7.01 -22.31
N VAL A 32 7.02 -5.92 -22.20
CA VAL A 32 7.58 -4.55 -22.14
C VAL A 32 8.32 -4.32 -20.81
N GLN A 33 7.82 -4.84 -19.68
CA GLN A 33 8.53 -4.77 -18.41
C GLN A 33 9.80 -5.64 -18.39
N ALA A 34 9.82 -6.78 -19.10
CA ALA A 34 11.00 -7.62 -19.23
C ALA A 34 12.12 -6.96 -20.08
N GLN A 35 11.77 -6.10 -21.05
CA GLN A 35 12.74 -5.37 -21.86
C GLN A 35 13.32 -4.13 -21.15
N GLN A 36 12.58 -3.49 -20.24
CA GLN A 36 13.10 -2.38 -19.43
C GLN A 36 14.10 -2.84 -18.35
N LYS A 37 14.00 -4.09 -17.88
CA LYS A 37 14.92 -4.64 -16.87
C LYS A 37 16.29 -5.07 -17.41
N ARG A 38 16.51 -5.02 -18.73
CA ARG A 38 17.78 -5.38 -19.38
C ARG A 38 18.62 -4.18 -19.87
N ARG A 39 18.16 -2.94 -19.66
CA ARG A 39 18.87 -1.71 -20.10
C ARG A 39 19.61 -0.97 -18.97
N SER A 40 19.80 -1.59 -17.81
CA SER A 40 20.36 -0.92 -16.61
C SER A 40 21.81 -1.30 -16.27
N THR A 41 22.58 -1.83 -17.21
CA THR A 41 24.01 -2.13 -17.00
C THR A 41 24.80 -1.73 -18.23
N GLU A 42 24.98 -0.43 -18.42
CA GLU A 42 26.00 0.09 -19.32
C GLU A 42 26.63 1.32 -18.67
N ALA A 43 27.85 1.11 -18.20
CA ALA A 43 28.71 2.13 -17.62
C ALA A 43 29.36 2.93 -18.75
N ILE A 44 29.35 4.26 -18.64
CA ILE A 44 30.23 5.14 -19.41
C ILE A 44 30.86 6.14 -18.42
N PRO A 45 32.19 6.35 -18.47
CA PRO A 45 32.92 7.26 -17.59
C PRO A 45 32.76 8.70 -18.06
N SER A 46 32.96 9.66 -17.15
CA SER A 46 33.06 11.08 -17.51
C SER A 46 34.23 11.74 -16.80
N PRO A 47 34.82 12.79 -17.42
CA PRO A 47 36.23 13.09 -17.27
C PRO A 47 36.53 14.15 -16.22
N THR A 48 37.80 14.11 -15.81
CA THR A 48 38.60 15.10 -15.10
C THR A 48 38.32 16.54 -15.52
N THR A 49 38.08 17.41 -14.54
CA THR A 49 38.65 18.77 -14.56
C THR A 49 38.93 19.23 -13.15
N SER A 50 40.22 19.45 -12.91
CA SER A 50 40.87 20.03 -11.74
C SER A 50 40.55 21.52 -11.60
N ILE A 51 40.24 21.98 -10.39
CA ILE A 51 40.68 23.30 -9.86
C ILE A 51 41.07 23.12 -8.39
N THR A 52 42.30 23.54 -8.14
CA THR A 52 43.04 23.62 -6.89
C THR A 52 42.60 24.85 -6.08
N THR A 53 42.47 24.75 -4.75
CA THR A 53 42.93 25.77 -3.77
C THR A 53 42.78 25.28 -2.31
N SER A 54 43.92 25.25 -1.60
CA SER A 54 44.18 25.36 -0.14
C SER A 54 43.32 24.56 0.87
N SER A 55 43.82 23.51 1.54
CA SER A 55 44.67 23.52 2.76
C SER A 55 44.02 24.36 3.89
N THR A 56 43.58 23.83 5.05
CA THR A 56 44.39 23.15 6.08
C THR A 56 43.51 22.51 7.19
N LYS A 57 43.86 21.28 7.61
CA LYS A 57 43.91 20.70 8.99
C LYS A 57 42.65 20.78 9.90
N SER A 58 42.12 19.65 10.37
CA SER A 58 42.61 18.87 11.53
C SER A 58 41.56 17.85 12.07
N SER A 59 42.07 16.81 12.74
CA SER A 59 41.47 16.02 13.82
C SER A 59 40.26 15.14 13.48
N LEU A 60 40.40 13.83 13.26
CA LEU A 60 40.64 12.79 14.26
C LEU A 60 39.69 12.90 15.47
N VAL A 61 38.79 11.91 15.63
CA VAL A 61 38.42 11.21 16.87
C VAL A 61 37.21 10.30 16.59
N ARG A 62 37.44 8.98 16.68
CA ARG A 62 36.43 7.98 17.04
C ARG A 62 36.32 7.93 18.57
N PRO A 63 35.14 7.63 19.12
CA PRO A 63 35.04 6.61 20.17
C PRO A 63 33.87 5.65 19.85
N VAL A 64 34.07 4.33 19.80
CA VAL A 64 34.22 3.35 20.90
C VAL A 64 32.99 3.27 21.82
N SER A 65 32.20 2.22 21.59
CA SER A 65 31.57 1.28 22.53
C SER A 65 31.22 1.78 23.94
N THR A 66 29.93 1.72 24.27
CA THR A 66 29.48 1.41 25.63
C THR A 66 28.47 0.27 25.63
N LYS A 67 28.80 -0.70 26.47
CA LYS A 67 28.12 -1.93 26.82
C LYS A 67 26.79 -1.65 27.54
N SER A 68 25.78 -2.46 27.25
CA SER A 68 24.71 -2.88 28.18
C SER A 68 23.93 -4.01 27.48
N SER A 69 24.28 -5.29 27.62
CA SER A 69 24.14 -6.17 28.79
C SER A 69 22.69 -6.46 29.20
N MET A 70 22.23 -7.66 28.78
CA MET A 70 21.27 -8.58 29.45
C MET A 70 19.74 -8.31 29.31
N PRO A 71 18.86 -9.34 29.44
CA PRO A 71 19.10 -10.79 29.45
C PRO A 71 18.22 -11.59 28.47
N ARG A 72 18.74 -12.77 28.15
CA ARG A 72 18.08 -13.94 27.55
C ARG A 72 17.11 -14.53 28.59
N GLN A 73 15.79 -14.45 28.39
CA GLN A 73 14.85 -15.23 29.18
C GLN A 73 14.49 -16.55 28.49
N ARG A 74 14.86 -17.62 29.19
CA ARG A 74 14.51 -19.01 28.95
C ARG A 74 13.02 -19.24 29.21
N LEU A 75 12.49 -20.24 28.51
CA LEU A 75 11.28 -20.98 28.88
C LEU A 75 11.17 -21.24 30.39
N PRO A 76 9.92 -21.30 30.89
CA PRO A 76 9.52 -22.30 31.86
C PRO A 76 8.55 -23.32 31.22
N SER A 77 9.00 -24.56 31.25
CA SER A 77 8.26 -25.81 31.44
C SER A 77 6.75 -25.77 31.76
N ARG A 78 5.99 -26.62 31.04
CA ARG A 78 4.83 -27.46 31.48
C ARG A 78 4.99 -27.96 32.94
N PRO A 79 3.95 -28.38 33.73
CA PRO A 79 2.77 -29.24 33.37
C PRO A 79 1.50 -28.92 34.24
N PRO A 80 0.49 -29.80 34.52
CA PRO A 80 0.01 -31.06 33.92
C PRO A 80 -1.48 -30.97 33.43
N THR A 81 -1.89 -31.68 32.38
CA THR A 81 -2.62 -32.98 32.41
C THR A 81 -3.99 -32.96 33.11
N THR A 82 -5.05 -32.73 32.33
CA THR A 82 -6.34 -33.46 32.37
C THR A 82 -6.85 -33.51 30.93
N ALA A 83 -6.44 -34.52 30.17
CA ALA A 83 -7.18 -35.75 29.88
C ALA A 83 -8.27 -35.58 28.79
N PRO A 84 -8.44 -36.59 27.92
CA PRO A 84 -8.88 -36.42 26.54
C PRO A 84 -10.35 -36.82 26.36
N ARG A 85 -11.02 -36.27 25.33
CA ARG A 85 -12.23 -36.90 24.76
C ARG A 85 -12.02 -37.12 23.26
N LYS A 86 -11.56 -38.34 22.93
CA LYS A 86 -11.83 -38.98 21.65
C LYS A 86 -13.17 -39.73 21.73
N PRO A 87 -13.83 -39.97 20.59
CA PRO A 87 -15.13 -40.61 20.52
C PRO A 87 -14.98 -42.14 20.67
N ALA A 88 -15.85 -42.76 21.47
CA ALA A 88 -15.90 -44.21 21.61
C ALA A 88 -17.08 -44.76 20.80
N GLN A 89 -16.74 -45.77 20.01
CA GLN A 89 -17.59 -46.64 19.21
C GLN A 89 -18.69 -47.38 20.02
N PRO A 90 -19.69 -47.99 19.33
CA PRO A 90 -20.83 -48.62 19.97
C PRO A 90 -20.45 -50.02 20.50
N ILE A 91 -20.85 -50.31 21.74
CA ILE A 91 -20.75 -51.66 22.32
C ILE A 91 -22.15 -52.24 22.51
N GLN A 92 -22.21 -53.51 22.14
CA GLN A 92 -23.32 -54.45 22.15
C GLN A 92 -23.91 -54.69 23.56
N LYS A 93 -25.24 -54.88 23.59
CA LYS A 93 -26.09 -55.77 24.43
C LYS A 93 -25.46 -56.41 25.70
N PRO A 94 -26.19 -56.52 26.84
CA PRO A 94 -27.26 -57.52 26.92
C PRO A 94 -28.44 -57.26 27.91
N ILE A 95 -29.55 -57.98 27.65
CA ILE A 95 -30.53 -58.52 28.60
C ILE A 95 -31.22 -57.51 29.54
N GLN A 96 -32.48 -57.16 29.23
CA GLN A 96 -33.46 -56.86 30.26
C GLN A 96 -34.70 -57.74 30.11
N LYS A 97 -35.17 -58.15 31.28
CA LYS A 97 -36.12 -59.21 31.57
C LYS A 97 -37.55 -58.78 31.24
N GLN A 98 -38.33 -59.81 30.93
CA GLN A 98 -39.79 -59.83 30.86
C GLN A 98 -40.46 -59.07 32.02
N PRO A 99 -41.71 -58.64 31.79
CA PRO A 99 -42.77 -59.18 32.63
C PRO A 99 -43.84 -59.91 31.83
N LEU A 100 -44.19 -61.08 32.38
CA LEU A 100 -45.39 -61.88 32.10
C LEU A 100 -46.65 -61.01 32.08
N GLN A 101 -47.46 -61.15 31.03
CA GLN A 101 -48.94 -61.19 31.05
C GLN A 101 -49.36 -61.96 29.79
N LYS A 102 -49.71 -63.25 29.95
CA LYS A 102 -51.07 -63.81 30.13
C LYS A 102 -51.94 -63.71 28.86
N SER A 103 -52.46 -64.88 28.46
CA SER A 103 -53.45 -65.17 27.38
C SER A 103 -52.86 -65.11 25.96
N ASN A 104 -52.87 -66.14 25.10
CA ASN A 104 -53.70 -67.34 25.00
C ASN A 104 -52.87 -68.58 24.61
N PRO A 105 -53.02 -69.73 25.30
CA PRO A 105 -52.56 -71.03 24.82
C PRO A 105 -53.48 -71.58 23.71
N PRO A 106 -52.97 -72.51 22.88
CA PRO A 106 -53.63 -73.00 21.68
C PRO A 106 -54.87 -73.82 22.02
N PRO A 107 -55.89 -73.87 21.15
CA PRO A 107 -56.96 -74.84 21.33
C PRO A 107 -56.43 -76.25 21.01
N GLN A 108 -55.86 -76.92 22.03
CA GLN A 108 -56.03 -78.35 22.17
C GLN A 108 -57.50 -78.60 22.50
N GLN A 109 -58.33 -78.65 21.47
CA GLN A 109 -59.54 -79.46 21.52
C GLN A 109 -59.24 -80.76 20.79
N GLU A 110 -58.99 -81.78 21.60
CA GLU A 110 -59.36 -83.16 21.34
C GLU A 110 -60.76 -83.21 20.71
N LYS A 111 -60.81 -83.12 19.39
CA LYS A 111 -61.95 -83.60 18.63
C LYS A 111 -61.42 -84.70 17.75
N LYS A 112 -61.54 -85.89 18.33
CA LYS A 112 -61.79 -87.17 17.67
C LYS A 112 -61.28 -87.19 16.24
N ARG A 113 -60.22 -87.97 16.00
CA ARG A 113 -60.02 -88.71 14.74
C ARG A 113 -61.29 -89.50 14.45
N LYS A 114 -62.36 -88.83 14.03
CA LYS A 114 -63.40 -89.42 13.22
C LYS A 114 -62.68 -89.62 11.91
N SER A 115 -62.30 -90.86 11.64
CA SER A 115 -62.19 -91.35 10.28
C SER A 115 -63.39 -90.78 9.53
N MET A 116 -63.16 -89.70 8.78
CA MET A 116 -64.03 -89.26 7.70
C MET A 116 -63.90 -90.32 6.59
N THR A 117 -64.26 -91.57 6.91
CA THR A 117 -65.07 -92.34 6.00
C THR A 117 -66.40 -91.61 6.00
N THR A 118 -66.50 -90.60 5.13
CA THR A 118 -67.77 -89.97 4.74
C THR A 118 -68.84 -91.06 4.73
N ILE A 119 -69.89 -90.89 5.53
CA ILE A 119 -70.93 -91.89 5.81
C ILE A 119 -71.61 -92.40 4.51
N GLU A 120 -71.43 -91.71 3.39
CA GLU A 120 -71.77 -92.19 2.05
C GLU A 120 -71.03 -93.47 1.61
N SER A 121 -69.86 -93.78 2.17
CA SER A 121 -69.10 -95.01 1.83
C SER A 121 -69.49 -96.23 2.68
N LEU A 122 -70.50 -96.12 3.55
CA LEU A 122 -70.90 -97.17 4.50
C LEU A 122 -72.37 -97.57 4.42
N LYS A 123 -73.07 -97.24 3.32
CA LYS A 123 -74.24 -98.06 2.93
C LYS A 123 -73.69 -99.42 2.49
N LYS A 124 -73.55 -100.34 3.45
CA LYS A 124 -73.13 -101.72 3.17
C LYS A 124 -74.11 -102.35 2.19
N ARG A 125 -73.71 -102.40 0.92
CA ARG A 125 -74.41 -103.16 -0.12
C ARG A 125 -74.42 -104.65 0.30
N PRO A 126 -75.48 -105.41 -0.03
CA PRO A 126 -75.56 -106.85 0.24
C PRO A 126 -74.32 -107.59 -0.27
N ALA A 127 -73.93 -108.68 0.41
CA ALA A 127 -72.67 -109.38 0.13
C ALA A 127 -72.51 -109.86 -1.33
N TRP A 128 -73.63 -110.07 -2.03
CA TRP A 128 -73.70 -110.54 -3.42
C TRP A 128 -73.52 -109.45 -4.50
N ASP A 129 -73.62 -108.16 -4.16
CA ASP A 129 -73.37 -107.04 -5.11
C ASP A 129 -71.86 -106.73 -5.20
N MET A 130 -71.13 -107.63 -5.84
CA MET A 130 -69.68 -107.50 -6.03
C MET A 130 -69.33 -106.36 -6.99
N ARG A 131 -70.17 -106.08 -7.99
CA ARG A 131 -69.95 -105.01 -8.98
C ARG A 131 -70.05 -103.62 -8.35
N GLY A 132 -71.01 -103.40 -7.46
CA GLY A 132 -71.12 -102.17 -6.67
C GLY A 132 -69.92 -101.93 -5.75
N LYS A 133 -69.43 -102.99 -5.10
CA LYS A 133 -68.22 -102.92 -4.26
C LYS A 133 -66.96 -102.58 -5.05
N VAL A 134 -66.80 -103.15 -6.25
CA VAL A 134 -65.68 -102.81 -7.15
C VAL A 134 -65.76 -101.34 -7.57
N SER A 135 -66.94 -100.85 -7.96
CA SER A 135 -67.13 -99.43 -8.31
C SER A 135 -66.86 -98.48 -7.13
N ASP A 136 -67.23 -98.87 -5.91
CA ASP A 136 -66.96 -98.08 -4.71
C ASP A 136 -65.45 -98.09 -4.36
N LEU A 137 -64.77 -99.22 -4.54
CA LEU A 137 -63.31 -99.32 -4.41
C LEU A 137 -62.57 -98.50 -5.49
N GLU A 138 -63.04 -98.52 -6.74
CA GLU A 138 -62.52 -97.70 -7.84
C GLU A 138 -62.68 -96.20 -7.54
N LYS A 139 -63.82 -95.78 -6.98
CA LYS A 139 -64.03 -94.39 -6.55
C LYS A 139 -63.11 -93.99 -5.39
N VAL A 140 -62.86 -94.90 -4.44
CA VAL A 140 -61.90 -94.66 -3.36
C VAL A 140 -60.48 -94.59 -3.91
N LEU A 141 -60.12 -95.45 -4.86
CA LEU A 141 -58.83 -95.44 -5.55
C LEU A 141 -58.64 -94.12 -6.31
N ALA A 142 -59.64 -93.69 -7.09
CA ALA A 142 -59.62 -92.41 -7.80
C ALA A 142 -59.44 -91.22 -6.84
N LYS A 143 -60.23 -91.16 -5.76
CA LYS A 143 -60.08 -90.11 -4.72
C LYS A 143 -58.71 -90.15 -4.04
N SER A 144 -58.16 -91.34 -3.81
CA SER A 144 -56.81 -91.47 -3.23
C SER A 144 -55.72 -91.03 -4.20
N HIS A 145 -55.90 -91.31 -5.50
CA HIS A 145 -55.00 -90.90 -6.56
C HIS A 145 -55.04 -89.39 -6.77
N ASP A 146 -56.23 -88.78 -6.77
CA ASP A 146 -56.40 -87.32 -6.81
C ASP A 146 -55.73 -86.64 -5.61
N LYS A 147 -55.87 -87.23 -4.41
CA LYS A 147 -55.21 -86.74 -3.20
C LYS A 147 -53.69 -86.88 -3.27
N LEU A 148 -53.19 -87.98 -3.84
CA LEU A 148 -51.76 -88.20 -4.07
C LEU A 148 -51.20 -87.17 -5.06
N ASN A 149 -51.91 -86.94 -6.17
CA ASN A 149 -51.58 -85.92 -7.16
C ASN A 149 -51.62 -84.51 -6.56
N GLY A 150 -52.58 -84.21 -5.67
CA GLY A 150 -52.62 -82.96 -4.90
C GLY A 150 -51.40 -82.78 -3.99
N LEU A 151 -50.94 -83.85 -3.34
CA LEU A 151 -49.71 -83.82 -2.52
C LEU A 151 -48.44 -83.65 -3.36
N TYR A 152 -48.38 -84.25 -4.56
CA TYR A 152 -47.26 -84.02 -5.48
C TYR A 152 -47.20 -82.58 -5.97
N LYS A 153 -48.34 -82.00 -6.39
CA LYS A 153 -48.42 -80.58 -6.75
C LYS A 153 -48.03 -79.68 -5.58
N PHE A 154 -48.52 -79.95 -4.39
CA PHE A 154 -48.16 -79.18 -3.20
C PHE A 154 -46.66 -79.27 -2.86
N ARG A 155 -46.03 -80.44 -3.05
CA ARG A 155 -44.57 -80.58 -2.93
C ARG A 155 -43.85 -79.72 -3.97
N ASP A 156 -44.29 -79.76 -5.21
CA ASP A 156 -43.67 -79.00 -6.31
C ASP A 156 -43.85 -77.49 -6.09
N ASP A 157 -45.01 -77.04 -5.64
CA ASP A 157 -45.27 -75.65 -5.27
C ASP A 157 -44.38 -75.19 -4.08
N LEU A 158 -44.17 -76.06 -3.09
CA LEU A 158 -43.24 -75.79 -1.99
C LEU A 158 -41.78 -75.72 -2.46
N GLN A 159 -41.40 -76.54 -3.44
CA GLN A 159 -40.07 -76.53 -4.04
C GLN A 159 -39.84 -75.21 -4.80
N VAL A 160 -40.81 -74.78 -5.62
CA VAL A 160 -40.77 -73.49 -6.33
C VAL A 160 -40.70 -72.32 -5.35
N MET A 161 -41.56 -72.29 -4.32
CA MET A 161 -41.50 -71.25 -3.29
C MET A 161 -40.16 -71.21 -2.54
N LYS A 162 -39.52 -72.36 -2.34
CA LYS A 162 -38.21 -72.42 -1.71
C LYS A 162 -37.15 -71.81 -2.63
N GLU A 163 -37.18 -72.13 -3.92
CA GLU A 163 -36.28 -71.59 -4.93
C GLU A 163 -36.45 -70.08 -5.09
N ASP A 164 -37.69 -69.57 -5.11
CA ASP A 164 -37.99 -68.14 -5.14
C ASP A 164 -37.42 -67.42 -3.92
N LYS A 165 -37.65 -67.95 -2.71
CA LYS A 165 -37.09 -67.37 -1.48
C LYS A 165 -35.57 -67.43 -1.42
N GLU A 166 -34.96 -68.48 -1.97
CA GLU A 166 -33.51 -68.58 -2.09
C GLU A 166 -32.96 -67.56 -3.10
N SER A 167 -33.69 -67.31 -4.20
CA SER A 167 -33.36 -66.27 -5.18
C SER A 167 -33.46 -64.88 -4.57
N GLU A 168 -34.55 -64.55 -3.90
CA GLU A 168 -34.75 -63.29 -3.17
C GLU A 168 -33.65 -63.07 -2.12
N ARG A 169 -33.27 -64.12 -1.38
CA ARG A 169 -32.19 -64.05 -0.41
C ARG A 169 -30.84 -63.76 -1.06
N LYS A 170 -30.53 -64.42 -2.18
CA LYS A 170 -29.28 -64.17 -2.94
C LYS A 170 -29.25 -62.74 -3.47
N GLU A 171 -30.35 -62.25 -4.03
CA GLU A 171 -30.46 -60.88 -4.52
C GLU A 171 -30.31 -59.87 -3.37
N ALA A 172 -30.96 -60.09 -2.23
CA ALA A 172 -30.83 -59.24 -1.05
C ALA A 172 -29.38 -59.19 -0.53
N ILE A 173 -28.68 -60.33 -0.51
CA ILE A 173 -27.26 -60.39 -0.14
C ILE A 173 -26.41 -59.60 -1.14
N GLN A 174 -26.66 -59.76 -2.44
CA GLN A 174 -25.91 -59.05 -3.47
C GLN A 174 -26.11 -57.53 -3.37
N ARG A 175 -27.35 -57.06 -3.17
CA ARG A 175 -27.65 -55.66 -2.90
C ARG A 175 -26.98 -55.15 -1.61
N ALA A 176 -26.94 -55.98 -0.56
CA ALA A 176 -26.25 -55.60 0.68
C ALA A 176 -24.72 -55.45 0.47
N VAL A 177 -24.13 -56.29 -0.38
CA VAL A 177 -22.70 -56.19 -0.73
C VAL A 177 -22.43 -54.94 -1.58
N THR A 178 -23.27 -54.64 -2.58
CA THR A 178 -23.10 -53.42 -3.41
C THR A 178 -23.23 -52.17 -2.56
N LEU A 179 -24.29 -52.07 -1.73
CA LEU A 179 -24.48 -50.94 -0.82
C LEU A 179 -23.31 -50.77 0.15
N LYS A 180 -22.74 -51.87 0.66
CA LYS A 180 -21.55 -51.81 1.53
C LYS A 180 -20.33 -51.25 0.78
N SER A 181 -20.15 -51.63 -0.49
CA SER A 181 -19.04 -51.12 -1.31
C SER A 181 -19.22 -49.65 -1.66
N GLU A 182 -20.45 -49.22 -1.95
CA GLU A 182 -20.80 -47.81 -2.20
C GLU A 182 -20.56 -46.96 -0.95
N LEU A 183 -20.97 -47.45 0.22
CA LEU A 183 -20.76 -46.74 1.50
C LEU A 183 -19.26 -46.60 1.81
N GLN A 184 -18.45 -47.64 1.56
CA GLN A 184 -16.99 -47.55 1.69
C GLN A 184 -16.34 -46.61 0.66
N ALA A 185 -16.88 -46.50 -0.54
CA ALA A 185 -16.39 -45.55 -1.54
C ALA A 185 -16.70 -44.10 -1.11
N LEU A 186 -17.93 -43.87 -0.62
CA LEU A 186 -18.37 -42.57 -0.12
C LEU A 186 -17.54 -42.13 1.11
N ASP A 187 -17.26 -43.04 2.04
CA ASP A 187 -16.42 -42.74 3.20
C ASP A 187 -15.00 -42.29 2.79
N LYS A 188 -14.40 -42.95 1.79
CA LYS A 188 -13.08 -42.56 1.25
C LYS A 188 -13.12 -41.21 0.55
N GLU A 189 -14.18 -40.95 -0.21
CA GLU A 189 -14.37 -39.66 -0.90
C GLU A 189 -14.51 -38.52 0.12
N HIS A 190 -15.33 -38.70 1.15
CA HIS A 190 -15.47 -37.73 2.24
C HIS A 190 -14.16 -37.51 3.02
N GLU A 191 -13.40 -38.57 3.29
CA GLU A 191 -12.10 -38.46 3.95
C GLU A 191 -11.12 -37.62 3.10
N GLN A 192 -11.08 -37.88 1.80
CA GLN A 192 -10.27 -37.11 0.85
C GLN A 192 -10.73 -35.66 0.73
N GLU A 193 -12.04 -35.40 0.73
CA GLU A 193 -12.59 -34.04 0.69
C GLU A 193 -12.21 -33.25 1.95
N ILE A 194 -12.31 -33.86 3.13
CA ILE A 194 -11.88 -33.27 4.40
C ILE A 194 -10.37 -32.97 4.37
N GLU A 195 -9.55 -33.90 3.87
CA GLU A 195 -8.11 -33.68 3.75
C GLU A 195 -7.78 -32.52 2.80
N ASN A 196 -8.45 -32.46 1.65
CA ASN A 196 -8.28 -31.38 0.66
C ASN A 196 -8.71 -30.03 1.23
N MET A 197 -9.86 -29.95 1.91
CA MET A 197 -10.28 -28.74 2.60
C MET A 197 -9.27 -28.30 3.66
N ASN A 198 -8.77 -29.23 4.47
CA ASN A 198 -7.75 -28.93 5.47
C ASN A 198 -6.45 -28.44 4.83
N ALA A 199 -6.05 -29.01 3.69
CA ALA A 199 -4.88 -28.56 2.93
C ALA A 199 -5.07 -27.14 2.39
N GLN A 200 -6.24 -26.83 1.82
CA GLN A 200 -6.58 -25.49 1.35
C GLN A 200 -6.58 -24.47 2.48
N GLN A 201 -7.13 -24.81 3.64
CA GLN A 201 -7.11 -23.95 4.82
C GLN A 201 -5.68 -23.65 5.29
N ARG A 202 -4.79 -24.65 5.30
CA ARG A 202 -3.37 -24.45 5.62
C ARG A 202 -2.67 -23.53 4.63
N ILE A 203 -2.89 -23.73 3.33
CA ILE A 203 -2.33 -22.88 2.28
C ILE A 203 -2.82 -21.43 2.45
N HIS A 204 -4.13 -21.25 2.61
CA HIS A 204 -4.71 -19.93 2.77
C HIS A 204 -4.22 -19.21 4.04
N HIS A 205 -4.05 -19.94 5.14
CA HIS A 205 -3.44 -19.40 6.35
C HIS A 205 -2.00 -18.93 6.11
N GLN A 206 -1.18 -19.75 5.46
CA GLN A 206 0.20 -19.38 5.11
C GLN A 206 0.24 -18.13 4.21
N GLU A 207 -0.63 -18.05 3.20
CA GLU A 207 -0.72 -16.87 2.34
C GLU A 207 -1.09 -15.60 3.11
N LEU A 208 -1.95 -15.70 4.11
CA LEU A 208 -2.33 -14.58 4.98
C LEU A 208 -1.13 -14.13 5.83
N GLU A 209 -0.38 -15.07 6.41
CA GLU A 209 0.83 -14.77 7.18
C GLU A 209 1.90 -14.10 6.30
N ASP A 210 2.10 -14.60 5.09
CA ASP A 210 3.05 -14.03 4.12
C ASP A 210 2.63 -12.62 3.70
N LYS A 211 1.34 -12.40 3.40
CA LYS A 211 0.79 -11.06 3.13
C LYS A 211 1.00 -10.13 4.31
N GLN A 212 0.74 -10.60 5.53
CA GLN A 212 0.95 -9.80 6.74
C GLN A 212 2.43 -9.42 6.90
N LEU A 213 3.36 -10.33 6.63
CA LEU A 213 4.80 -10.07 6.68
C LEU A 213 5.23 -9.06 5.61
N ILE A 214 4.70 -9.17 4.39
CA ILE A 214 4.93 -8.20 3.30
C ILE A 214 4.43 -6.82 3.71
N HIS A 215 3.22 -6.71 4.26
CA HIS A 215 2.67 -5.45 4.73
C HIS A 215 3.51 -4.83 5.85
N LYS A 216 3.94 -5.63 6.84
CA LYS A 216 4.84 -5.16 7.91
C LYS A 216 6.14 -4.60 7.37
N ARG A 217 6.78 -5.29 6.41
CA ARG A 217 8.00 -4.80 5.75
C ARG A 217 7.75 -3.50 4.99
N ARG A 218 6.64 -3.42 4.24
CA ARG A 218 6.29 -2.23 3.46
C ARG A 218 6.01 -1.02 4.35
N ILE A 219 5.34 -1.20 5.49
CA ILE A 219 5.11 -0.14 6.47
C ILE A 219 6.44 0.39 6.97
N ALA A 220 7.36 -0.48 7.40
CA ALA A 220 8.68 -0.05 7.87
C ALA A 220 9.48 0.72 6.80
N THR A 221 9.41 0.32 5.53
CA THR A 221 10.04 1.08 4.43
C THR A 221 9.43 2.47 4.27
N ILE A 222 8.09 2.58 4.28
CA ILE A 222 7.38 3.85 4.16
C ILE A 222 7.68 4.77 5.36
N GLU A 223 7.81 4.22 6.57
CA GLU A 223 8.18 4.98 7.77
C GLU A 223 9.59 5.59 7.66
N ILE A 224 10.56 4.83 7.11
CA ILE A 224 11.91 5.34 6.85
C ILE A 224 11.86 6.47 5.81
N GLU A 225 11.16 6.25 4.68
CA GLU A 225 11.01 7.26 3.64
C GLU A 225 10.32 8.54 4.15
N TYR A 226 9.31 8.40 5.00
CA TYR A 226 8.61 9.51 5.63
C TYR A 226 9.54 10.34 6.53
N GLU A 227 10.31 9.69 7.41
CA GLU A 227 11.26 10.39 8.27
C GLU A 227 12.39 11.04 7.46
N ASP A 228 12.82 10.45 6.35
CA ASP A 228 13.78 11.06 5.41
C ASP A 228 13.22 12.32 4.75
N CYS A 229 11.99 12.25 4.23
CA CYS A 229 11.29 13.41 3.66
C CYS A 229 11.12 14.53 4.68
N LYS A 230 10.74 14.18 5.91
CA LYS A 230 10.58 15.12 7.02
C LYS A 230 11.91 15.79 7.40
N ARG A 231 13.02 15.05 7.40
CA ARG A 231 14.37 15.63 7.61
C ARG A 231 14.74 16.61 6.51
N LYS A 232 14.59 16.21 5.23
CA LYS A 232 14.87 17.08 4.08
C LYS A 232 14.02 18.35 4.09
N TRP A 233 12.75 18.24 4.47
CA TRP A 233 11.85 19.38 4.60
C TRP A 233 12.33 20.35 5.69
N LYS A 234 12.69 19.84 6.88
CA LYS A 234 13.25 20.69 7.96
C LYS A 234 14.55 21.39 7.55
N GLU A 235 15.41 20.73 6.77
CA GLU A 235 16.62 21.37 6.24
C GLU A 235 16.31 22.45 5.21
N ALA A 236 15.37 22.19 4.30
CA ALA A 236 14.94 23.17 3.31
C ALA A 236 14.33 24.41 4.00
N ASP A 237 13.47 24.21 5.00
CA ASP A 237 12.88 25.27 5.80
C ASP A 237 13.95 26.13 6.50
N LYS A 238 14.96 25.48 7.12
CA LYS A 238 16.12 26.19 7.70
C LYS A 238 16.88 27.01 6.65
N ARG A 239 17.14 26.46 5.46
CA ARG A 239 17.82 27.19 4.38
C ARG A 239 16.99 28.39 3.90
N THR A 240 15.67 28.22 3.74
CA THR A 240 14.77 29.32 3.37
C THR A 240 14.79 30.43 4.41
N ASN A 241 14.72 30.07 5.70
CA ASN A 241 14.80 31.05 6.79
C ASN A 241 16.14 31.78 6.82
N GLN A 242 17.25 31.09 6.55
CA GLN A 242 18.57 31.71 6.44
C GLN A 242 18.64 32.70 5.27
N VAL A 243 18.20 32.29 4.07
CA VAL A 243 18.19 33.16 2.89
C VAL A 243 17.31 34.39 3.13
N MET A 244 16.18 34.23 3.81
CA MET A 244 15.30 35.34 4.17
C MET A 244 16.00 36.34 5.11
N GLN A 245 16.76 35.85 6.11
CA GLN A 245 17.55 36.72 7.00
C GLN A 245 18.67 37.44 6.24
N GLU A 246 19.39 36.75 5.37
CA GLU A 246 20.42 37.34 4.52
C GLU A 246 19.84 38.41 3.58
N HIS A 247 18.65 38.16 3.01
CA HIS A 247 17.94 39.14 2.19
C HIS A 247 17.58 40.41 2.99
N GLN A 248 17.01 40.25 4.19
CA GLN A 248 16.72 41.38 5.07
C GLN A 248 17.98 42.18 5.44
N GLN A 249 19.09 41.50 5.71
CA GLN A 249 20.37 42.17 5.96
C GLN A 249 20.84 42.97 4.74
N LEU A 250 20.73 42.40 3.54
CA LEU A 250 21.08 43.10 2.30
C LEU A 250 20.18 44.31 2.05
N GLU A 251 18.87 44.20 2.30
CA GLU A 251 17.93 45.33 2.22
C GLU A 251 18.35 46.46 3.15
N THR A 252 18.63 46.16 4.43
CA THR A 252 19.09 47.20 5.38
C THR A 252 20.41 47.85 4.95
N LYS A 253 21.32 47.10 4.32
CA LYS A 253 22.58 47.62 3.80
C LYS A 253 22.38 48.50 2.56
N ILE A 254 21.44 48.13 1.69
CA ILE A 254 21.05 48.97 0.54
C ILE A 254 20.47 50.29 1.05
N ASP A 255 19.61 50.27 2.06
CA ASP A 255 19.06 51.50 2.65
C ASP A 255 20.12 52.39 3.31
N GLN A 256 21.14 51.79 3.93
CA GLN A 256 22.30 52.53 4.45
C GLN A 256 23.09 53.21 3.33
N LEU A 257 23.43 52.47 2.27
CA LEU A 257 24.16 53.01 1.12
C LEU A 257 23.38 54.11 0.41
N ARG A 258 22.05 53.98 0.32
CA ARG A 258 21.19 55.06 -0.22
C ARG A 258 21.30 56.33 0.61
N LYS A 259 21.23 56.22 1.93
CA LYS A 259 21.42 57.38 2.82
C LYS A 259 22.80 58.00 2.68
N GLU A 260 23.85 57.18 2.60
CA GLU A 260 25.22 57.68 2.37
C GLU A 260 25.35 58.41 1.03
N MET A 261 24.72 57.87 -0.02
CA MET A 261 24.68 58.52 -1.33
C MET A 261 23.93 59.87 -1.27
N ASP A 262 22.76 59.91 -0.64
CA ASP A 262 21.99 61.14 -0.45
C ASP A 262 22.82 62.21 0.30
N THR A 263 23.57 61.81 1.34
CA THR A 263 24.47 62.74 2.06
C THR A 263 25.63 63.23 1.19
N MET A 264 26.19 62.38 0.32
CA MET A 264 27.24 62.80 -0.61
C MET A 264 26.70 63.77 -1.66
N ASP A 265 25.48 63.54 -2.15
CA ASP A 265 24.82 64.44 -3.09
C ASP A 265 24.57 65.82 -2.45
N GLU A 266 24.10 65.86 -1.20
CA GLU A 266 23.96 67.10 -0.41
C GLU A 266 25.30 67.84 -0.24
N ASP A 267 26.38 67.11 0.08
CA ASP A 267 27.73 67.68 0.21
C ASP A 267 28.27 68.22 -1.12
N MET A 268 28.02 67.50 -2.22
CA MET A 268 28.40 67.91 -3.57
C MET A 268 27.66 69.18 -3.99
N ASP A 269 26.35 69.27 -3.73
CA ASP A 269 25.56 70.48 -3.97
C ASP A 269 26.07 71.66 -3.12
N ALA A 270 26.38 71.42 -1.85
CA ALA A 270 26.93 72.44 -0.95
C ALA A 270 28.31 72.94 -1.43
N MET A 271 29.17 72.04 -1.91
CA MET A 271 30.46 72.41 -2.51
C MET A 271 30.28 73.15 -3.84
N GLY A 272 29.32 72.75 -4.67
CA GLY A 272 28.94 73.46 -5.89
C GLY A 272 28.53 74.91 -5.62
N LEU A 273 27.69 75.13 -4.61
CA LEU A 273 27.30 76.48 -4.17
C LEU A 273 28.49 77.31 -3.67
N LYS A 274 29.41 76.70 -2.90
CA LYS A 274 30.63 77.39 -2.44
C LYS A 274 31.53 77.78 -3.62
N LEU A 275 31.73 76.90 -4.59
CA LEU A 275 32.50 77.19 -5.79
C LEU A 275 31.86 78.32 -6.61
N GLN A 276 30.54 78.31 -6.75
CA GLN A 276 29.82 79.38 -7.43
C GLN A 276 30.01 80.74 -6.73
N ARG A 277 29.97 80.78 -5.39
CA ARG A 277 30.26 81.99 -4.61
C ARG A 277 31.69 82.49 -4.81
N TYR A 278 32.69 81.60 -4.69
CA TYR A 278 34.08 81.97 -4.92
C TYR A 278 34.34 82.41 -6.37
N GLY A 279 33.67 81.79 -7.35
CA GLY A 279 33.70 82.24 -8.74
C GLY A 279 33.17 83.68 -8.88
N GLY A 280 32.05 84.00 -8.22
CA GLY A 280 31.51 85.36 -8.15
C GLY A 280 32.50 86.35 -7.54
N GLU A 281 33.03 86.05 -6.34
CA GLU A 281 34.02 86.88 -5.65
C GLU A 281 35.30 87.09 -6.48
N LEU A 282 35.75 86.07 -7.22
CA LEU A 282 36.91 86.18 -8.10
C LEU A 282 36.63 87.16 -9.25
N THR A 283 35.47 87.05 -9.90
CA THR A 283 35.10 88.00 -10.97
C THR A 283 34.94 89.43 -10.46
N ASP A 284 34.46 89.62 -9.23
CA ASP A 284 34.36 90.93 -8.59
C ASP A 284 35.77 91.51 -8.32
N ARG A 285 36.69 90.68 -7.77
CA ARG A 285 38.10 91.08 -7.58
C ARG A 285 38.81 91.40 -8.90
N GLU A 286 38.59 90.62 -9.94
CA GLU A 286 39.13 90.89 -11.28
C GLU A 286 38.64 92.24 -11.81
N ARG A 287 37.35 92.57 -11.62
CA ARG A 287 36.79 93.88 -11.97
C ARG A 287 37.44 95.01 -11.16
N ASP A 288 37.65 94.81 -9.86
CA ASP A 288 38.31 95.81 -9.01
C ASP A 288 39.79 96.01 -9.39
N ILE A 289 40.52 94.94 -9.68
CA ILE A 289 41.90 95.01 -10.19
C ILE A 289 41.92 95.78 -11.52
N ALA A 290 41.00 95.48 -12.45
CA ALA A 290 40.92 96.19 -13.72
C ALA A 290 40.63 97.69 -13.54
N ARG A 291 39.77 98.07 -12.57
CA ARG A 291 39.55 99.48 -12.23
C ARG A 291 40.79 100.14 -11.63
N GLN A 292 41.47 99.47 -10.70
CA GLN A 292 42.70 99.98 -10.10
C GLN A 292 43.81 100.14 -11.15
N GLN A 293 43.93 99.19 -12.07
CA GLN A 293 44.87 99.27 -13.19
C GLN A 293 44.54 100.46 -14.10
N ALA A 294 43.25 100.68 -14.42
CA ALA A 294 42.85 101.84 -15.21
C ALA A 294 43.17 103.17 -14.51
N ILE A 295 42.96 103.26 -13.19
CA ILE A 295 43.35 104.44 -12.40
C ILE A 295 44.87 104.62 -12.45
N PHE A 296 45.62 103.55 -12.18
CA PHE A 296 47.09 103.56 -12.22
C PHE A 296 47.62 104.04 -13.58
N ASP A 297 47.09 103.50 -14.68
CA ASP A 297 47.49 103.87 -16.05
C ASP A 297 47.16 105.34 -16.36
N THR A 298 46.13 105.93 -15.74
CA THR A 298 45.82 107.37 -15.88
C THR A 298 46.69 108.26 -15.01
N GLU A 299 47.04 107.84 -13.79
CA GLU A 299 47.84 108.63 -12.85
C GLU A 299 49.34 108.54 -13.13
N GLN A 300 49.82 107.40 -13.63
CA GLN A 300 51.22 107.17 -13.98
C GLN A 300 51.80 108.25 -14.90
N PRO A 301 51.20 108.60 -16.06
CA PRO A 301 51.77 109.65 -16.92
C PRO A 301 51.73 111.04 -16.26
N VAL A 302 50.77 111.30 -15.36
CA VAL A 302 50.71 112.55 -14.60
C VAL A 302 51.87 112.64 -13.62
N THR A 303 52.14 111.56 -12.88
CA THR A 303 53.27 111.49 -11.95
C THR A 303 54.61 111.53 -12.68
N GLU A 304 54.79 110.78 -13.77
CA GLU A 304 55.98 110.81 -14.62
C GLU A 304 56.20 112.20 -15.22
N GLY A 305 55.13 112.87 -15.68
CA GLY A 305 55.17 114.24 -16.17
C GLY A 305 55.58 115.24 -15.08
N ALA A 306 55.06 115.09 -13.85
CA ALA A 306 55.47 115.92 -12.71
C ALA A 306 56.95 115.70 -12.35
N VAL A 307 57.42 114.45 -12.36
CA VAL A 307 58.84 114.10 -12.15
C VAL A 307 59.73 114.70 -13.24
N ALA A 308 59.32 114.63 -14.50
CA ALA A 308 60.04 115.25 -15.62
C ALA A 308 60.15 116.77 -15.43
N LYS A 309 59.04 117.44 -15.09
CA LYS A 309 59.02 118.88 -14.81
C LYS A 309 59.89 119.27 -13.61
N LEU A 310 59.88 118.47 -12.55
CA LEU A 310 60.75 118.68 -11.38
C LEU A 310 62.23 118.51 -11.75
N LYS A 311 62.56 117.53 -12.60
CA LYS A 311 63.92 117.35 -13.14
C LYS A 311 64.36 118.54 -14.00
N GLU A 312 63.49 119.07 -14.85
CA GLU A 312 63.76 120.29 -15.63
C GLU A 312 63.99 121.51 -14.73
N MET A 313 63.15 121.71 -13.70
CA MET A 313 63.32 122.77 -12.72
C MET A 313 64.63 122.64 -11.94
N HIS A 314 65.03 121.42 -11.55
CA HIS A 314 66.32 121.18 -10.93
C HIS A 314 67.48 121.50 -11.86
N GLN A 315 67.40 121.11 -13.14
CA GLN A 315 68.41 121.47 -14.14
C GLN A 315 68.48 122.99 -14.34
N HIS A 316 67.35 123.68 -14.40
CA HIS A 316 67.28 125.13 -14.52
C HIS A 316 67.89 125.82 -13.29
N ARG A 317 67.50 125.39 -12.08
CA ARG A 317 68.11 125.85 -10.83
C ARG A 317 69.62 125.60 -10.83
N HIS A 318 70.07 124.45 -11.31
CA HIS A 318 71.50 124.14 -11.37
C HIS A 318 72.24 125.05 -12.37
N ARG A 319 71.64 125.36 -13.53
CA ARG A 319 72.17 126.35 -14.49
C ARG A 319 72.22 127.76 -13.90
N LEU A 320 71.17 128.18 -13.18
CA LEU A 320 71.14 129.48 -12.49
C LEU A 320 72.17 129.52 -11.36
N GLN A 321 72.30 128.46 -10.58
CA GLN A 321 73.33 128.34 -9.54
C GLN A 321 74.72 128.47 -10.15
N LYS A 322 74.99 127.76 -11.25
CA LYS A 322 76.25 127.88 -12.00
C LYS A 322 76.50 129.31 -12.48
N LYS A 323 75.48 129.99 -13.03
CA LYS A 323 75.58 131.42 -13.39
C LYS A 323 75.82 132.34 -12.19
N ILE A 324 75.25 132.06 -11.03
CA ILE A 324 75.50 132.82 -9.80
C ILE A 324 76.93 132.61 -9.33
N ASP A 325 77.43 131.37 -9.41
CA ASP A 325 78.81 131.03 -9.08
C ASP A 325 79.78 131.74 -10.06
N ASP A 326 79.47 131.76 -11.36
CA ASP A 326 80.21 132.49 -12.42
C ASP A 326 80.14 134.03 -12.27
N LEU A 327 79.19 134.58 -11.48
CA LEU A 327 79.07 136.02 -11.20
C LEU A 327 79.68 136.43 -9.85
N ARG A 328 80.03 135.45 -9.00
CA ARG A 328 80.63 135.66 -7.67
C ARG A 328 82.16 135.52 -7.67
N GLY A 329 82.77 135.26 -8.82
CA GLY A 329 84.22 135.18 -9.08
C GLY A 329 84.51 135.26 -10.56
#